data_AF-A0A4Q9ERW3-F1
#
_entry.id   AF-A0A4Q9ERW3-F1
#
_cell.length_a   1.000
_cell.length_b   1.000
_cell.length_c   1.000
_cell.angle_alpha   90.00
_cell.angle_beta   90.00
_cell.angle_gamma   90.00
#
_symmetry.space_group_name_H-M   'P 1'
#
loop_
_entity.id
_entity.type
_entity.pdbx_description
1 polymer ?
#
loop_
_entity_poly.entity_id
_entity_poly.type
_entity_poly.pdbx_seq_one_letter_code
_entity_poly.pdbx_strand_id
1 'polypeptide(L)'
;MKKLSMLIVISVLMSTPALAQVDATTVQTATQTAQKAYEAVTGNDARDVDWSTFEVIPGMKDPVKAGHKLRVLQWEGFNPGYHTYDRVRVLVNEGGSTVGAEVLYMGR
;
A
#
# COMPACT_ATOMS: atom_id res chain seq x y z
N MET A 1 -53.58 -10.46 -25.73
CA MET A 1 -52.69 -10.56 -24.57
C MET A 1 -51.24 -10.48 -25.04
N LYS A 2 -50.51 -9.39 -24.79
CA LYS A 2 -49.06 -9.29 -24.99
C LYS A 2 -48.50 -8.48 -23.83
N LYS A 3 -47.76 -9.14 -22.95
CA LYS A 3 -47.10 -8.53 -21.78
C LYS A 3 -45.84 -7.82 -22.29
N LEU A 4 -45.76 -6.51 -22.08
CA LEU A 4 -44.56 -5.72 -22.37
C LEU A 4 -43.66 -5.78 -21.12
N SER A 5 -42.58 -6.54 -21.20
CA SER A 5 -41.60 -6.67 -20.12
C SER A 5 -40.73 -5.41 -20.06
N MET A 6 -40.85 -4.68 -18.95
CA MET A 6 -40.05 -3.50 -18.62
C MET A 6 -38.67 -3.96 -18.11
N LEU A 7 -37.61 -3.73 -18.90
CA LEU A 7 -36.23 -3.98 -18.50
C LEU A 7 -35.70 -2.70 -17.84
N ILE A 8 -35.61 -2.71 -16.51
CA ILE A 8 -34.91 -1.67 -15.74
C ILE A 8 -33.43 -2.04 -15.76
N VAL A 9 -32.64 -1.36 -16.57
CA VAL A 9 -31.17 -1.40 -16.48
C VAL A 9 -30.78 -0.53 -15.29
N ILE A 10 -30.58 -1.16 -14.14
CA ILE A 10 -29.95 -0.51 -12.98
C ILE A 10 -28.45 -0.49 -13.28
N SER A 11 -27.98 0.56 -13.93
CA SER A 11 -26.55 0.88 -14.01
C SER A 11 -26.08 1.26 -12.61
N VAL A 12 -25.61 0.26 -11.85
CA VAL A 12 -24.90 0.51 -10.60
C VAL A 12 -23.58 1.19 -10.98
N LEU A 13 -23.56 2.51 -10.90
CA LEU A 13 -22.33 3.30 -10.84
C LEU A 13 -21.62 2.89 -9.54
N MET A 14 -20.73 1.91 -9.65
CA MET A 14 -19.75 1.60 -8.63
C MET A 14 -18.79 2.79 -8.58
N SER A 15 -19.17 3.83 -7.83
CA SER A 15 -18.28 4.91 -7.43
C SER A 15 -17.25 4.31 -6.49
N THR A 16 -16.20 3.69 -7.03
CA THR A 16 -15.02 3.39 -6.21
C THR A 16 -14.53 4.74 -5.69
N PRO A 17 -14.40 4.93 -4.36
CA PRO A 17 -13.75 6.12 -3.86
C PRO A 17 -12.35 6.11 -4.49
N ALA A 18 -12.06 7.12 -5.30
CA ALA A 18 -10.72 7.33 -5.81
C ALA A 18 -9.83 7.52 -4.59
N LEU A 19 -9.17 6.44 -4.15
CA LEU A 19 -8.04 6.54 -3.24
C LEU A 19 -7.12 7.56 -3.90
N ALA A 20 -6.91 8.70 -3.23
CA ALA A 20 -6.11 9.78 -3.79
C ALA A 20 -4.80 9.18 -4.31
N GLN A 21 -4.63 9.20 -5.63
CA GLN A 21 -3.53 8.53 -6.29
C GLN A 21 -2.22 9.12 -5.74
N VAL A 22 -1.38 8.27 -5.14
CA VAL A 22 -0.05 8.68 -4.68
C VAL A 22 0.81 8.90 -5.91
N ASP A 23 1.49 10.04 -6.00
CA ASP A 23 2.32 10.35 -7.16
C ASP A 23 3.50 9.39 -7.29
N ALA A 24 3.99 9.20 -8.51
CA ALA A 24 5.00 8.20 -8.82
C ALA A 24 6.34 8.43 -8.09
N THR A 25 6.72 9.69 -7.86
CA THR A 25 7.95 10.03 -7.13
C THR A 25 7.85 9.64 -5.66
N THR A 26 6.70 9.89 -5.05
CA THR A 26 6.40 9.44 -3.69
C THR A 26 6.42 7.91 -3.60
N VAL A 27 5.80 7.20 -4.55
CA VAL A 27 5.83 5.72 -4.58
C VAL A 27 7.27 5.19 -4.70
N GLN A 28 8.07 5.77 -5.59
CA GLN A 28 9.47 5.37 -5.78
C GLN A 28 10.29 5.59 -4.50
N THR A 29 10.14 6.74 -3.86
CA THR A 29 10.85 7.06 -2.61
C THR A 29 10.42 6.13 -1.49
N ALA A 30 9.12 5.86 -1.37
CA ALA A 30 8.60 4.93 -0.38
C ALA A 30 9.09 3.49 -0.63
N THR A 31 9.18 3.05 -1.89
CA THR A 31 9.73 1.73 -2.25
C THR A 31 11.19 1.60 -1.81
N GLN A 32 12.02 2.62 -2.07
CA GLN A 32 13.42 2.63 -1.61
C GLN A 32 13.54 2.60 -0.09
N THR A 33 12.66 3.30 0.63
CA THR A 33 12.61 3.25 2.09
C THR A 33 12.18 1.86 2.58
N ALA A 34 11.20 1.23 1.92
CA ALA A 34 10.74 -0.11 2.25
C ALA A 34 11.88 -1.15 2.09
N GLN A 35 12.61 -1.11 0.98
CA GLN A 35 13.76 -1.99 0.70
C GLN A 35 14.85 -1.84 1.77
N LYS A 36 15.23 -0.61 2.11
CA LYS A 36 16.23 -0.34 3.16
C LYS A 36 15.78 -0.84 4.54
N ALA A 37 14.51 -0.61 4.87
CA ALA A 37 13.96 -1.09 6.14
C ALA A 37 13.95 -2.63 6.19
N TYR A 38 13.58 -3.27 5.08
CA TYR A 38 13.57 -4.72 4.94
C TYR A 38 14.96 -5.33 5.18
N GLU A 39 15.98 -4.84 4.46
CA GLU A 39 17.36 -5.28 4.60
C GLU A 39 17.87 -5.09 6.03
N ALA A 40 17.59 -3.93 6.64
CA ALA A 40 18.05 -3.61 7.98
C ALA A 40 17.40 -4.48 9.07
N VAL A 41 16.12 -4.83 8.93
CA VAL A 41 15.37 -5.61 9.93
C VAL A 41 15.58 -7.11 9.76
N THR A 42 15.60 -7.60 8.52
CA THR A 42 15.65 -9.05 8.24
C THR A 42 17.06 -9.56 8.01
N GLY A 43 17.99 -8.70 7.56
CA GLY A 43 19.29 -9.11 7.06
C GLY A 43 19.28 -9.72 5.66
N ASN A 44 18.12 -9.76 5.00
CA ASN A 44 17.93 -10.39 3.69
C ASN A 44 18.08 -9.36 2.56
N ASP A 45 18.45 -9.80 1.35
CA ASP A 45 18.53 -8.93 0.18
C ASP A 45 17.11 -8.55 -0.29
N ALA A 46 16.80 -7.25 -0.34
CA ALA A 46 15.50 -6.79 -0.80
C ALA A 46 15.25 -7.13 -2.28
N ARG A 47 16.29 -7.40 -3.07
CA ARG A 47 16.14 -7.80 -4.49
C ARG A 47 15.43 -9.13 -4.68
N ASP A 48 15.39 -9.98 -3.65
CA ASP A 48 14.71 -11.28 -3.69
C ASP A 48 13.20 -11.16 -3.46
N VAL A 49 12.71 -9.95 -3.19
CA VAL A 49 11.30 -9.64 -2.93
C VAL A 49 10.68 -8.90 -4.14
N ASP A 50 9.44 -9.23 -4.49
CA ASP A 50 8.68 -8.47 -5.49
C ASP A 50 8.11 -7.18 -4.89
N TRP A 51 8.56 -6.03 -5.40
CA TRP A 51 8.12 -4.69 -4.98
C TRP A 51 7.19 -4.00 -5.99
N SER A 52 6.83 -4.69 -7.08
CA SER A 52 6.07 -4.09 -8.18
C SER A 52 4.62 -3.76 -7.81
N THR A 53 4.07 -4.46 -6.80
CA THR A 53 2.71 -4.25 -6.30
C THR A 53 2.72 -3.68 -4.89
N PHE A 54 1.95 -2.61 -4.70
CA PHE A 54 1.71 -2.02 -3.39
C PHE A 54 0.24 -1.68 -3.21
N GLU A 55 -0.20 -1.65 -1.96
CA GLU A 55 -1.53 -1.21 -1.57
C GLU A 55 -1.44 0.15 -0.85
N VAL A 56 -2.39 1.04 -1.12
CA VAL A 56 -2.62 2.22 -0.30
C VAL A 56 -3.75 1.91 0.68
N ILE A 57 -3.40 1.74 1.95
CA ILE A 57 -4.39 1.43 3.00
C ILE A 57 -4.83 2.71 3.73
N PRO A 58 -5.95 2.67 4.48
CA PRO A 58 -6.43 3.82 5.23
C PRO A 58 -5.34 4.44 6.11
N GLY A 59 -5.16 5.75 5.93
CA GLY A 59 -4.12 6.50 6.62
C GLY A 59 -4.31 6.59 8.14
N MET A 60 -3.21 6.74 8.86
CA MET A 60 -3.19 6.96 10.31
C MET A 60 -3.09 8.45 10.65
N LYS A 61 -3.40 8.84 11.89
CA LYS A 61 -3.22 10.23 12.34
C LYS A 61 -1.73 10.58 12.33
N ASP A 62 -1.38 11.76 11.83
CA ASP A 62 -0.04 12.30 11.91
C ASP A 62 0.23 12.77 13.35
N PRO A 63 1.18 12.16 14.09
CA PRO A 63 1.47 12.56 15.47
C PRO A 63 2.21 13.90 15.56
N VAL A 64 2.82 14.36 14.46
CA VAL A 64 3.57 15.62 14.37
C VAL A 64 2.67 16.77 13.92
N LYS A 65 1.67 16.49 13.07
CA LYS A 65 0.73 17.49 12.54
C LYS A 65 -0.72 17.15 12.88
N ALA A 66 -1.22 17.73 13.98
CA ALA A 66 -2.60 17.54 14.40
C ALA A 66 -3.60 17.88 13.28
N GLY A 67 -4.57 17.01 13.06
CA GLY A 67 -5.59 17.16 12.01
C GLY A 67 -5.22 16.55 10.65
N HIS A 68 -3.95 16.20 10.43
CA HIS A 68 -3.49 15.58 9.19
C HIS A 68 -3.43 14.05 9.29
N LYS A 69 -3.49 13.37 8.15
CA LYS A 69 -3.34 11.92 8.05
C LYS A 69 -2.09 11.56 7.26
N LEU A 70 -1.36 10.56 7.74
CA LEU A 70 -0.30 9.90 6.99
C LEU A 70 -0.93 8.86 6.07
N ARG A 71 -0.53 8.85 4.80
CA ARG A 71 -0.80 7.74 3.89
C ARG A 71 0.10 6.57 4.25
N VAL A 72 -0.38 5.35 4.01
CA VAL A 72 0.40 4.14 4.24
C VAL A 72 0.47 3.35 2.95
N LEU A 73 1.69 3.16 2.46
CA LEU A 73 1.97 2.27 1.34
C LEU A 73 2.46 0.95 1.91
N GLN A 74 1.86 -0.15 1.48
CA GLN A 74 2.15 -1.49 1.98
C GLN A 74 2.60 -2.40 0.84
N TRP A 75 3.69 -3.12 1.08
CA TRP A 75 4.17 -4.22 0.25
C TRP A 75 4.04 -5.51 1.02
N GLU A 76 3.67 -6.58 0.32
CA GLU A 76 3.72 -7.94 0.83
C GLU A 76 4.57 -8.76 -0.11
N GLY A 77 5.52 -9.51 0.44
CA GLY A 77 6.52 -10.20 -0.34
C GLY A 77 6.91 -11.53 0.26
N PHE A 78 7.01 -12.55 -0.59
CA PHE A 78 7.64 -13.80 -0.23
C PHE A 78 9.15 -13.68 -0.40
N ASN A 79 9.91 -13.98 0.65
CA ASN A 79 11.35 -14.14 0.58
C ASN A 79 11.68 -15.61 0.25
N PRO A 80 12.17 -15.91 -0.97
CA PRO A 80 12.49 -17.27 -1.37
C PRO A 80 13.70 -17.86 -0.66
N GLY A 81 14.69 -17.04 -0.28
CA GLY A 81 15.91 -17.50 0.39
C GLY A 81 15.65 -18.05 1.80
N TYR A 82 14.66 -17.47 2.50
CA TYR A 82 14.33 -17.82 3.89
C TYR A 82 12.99 -18.56 4.02
N HIS A 83 12.24 -18.68 2.93
CA HIS A 83 10.90 -19.24 2.86
C HIS A 83 9.93 -18.56 3.84
N THR A 84 9.92 -17.23 3.83
CA THR A 84 9.11 -16.42 4.74
C THR A 84 8.25 -15.42 3.98
N TYR A 85 7.11 -15.06 4.57
CA TYR A 85 6.33 -13.91 4.12
C TYR A 85 6.62 -12.74 5.04
N ASP A 86 6.85 -11.58 4.43
CA ASP A 86 7.06 -10.33 5.13
C ASP A 86 6.14 -9.26 4.55
N ARG A 87 5.74 -8.34 5.42
CA ARG A 87 4.98 -7.15 5.05
C ARG A 87 5.79 -5.92 5.43
N VAL A 88 5.92 -4.98 4.50
CA VAL A 88 6.60 -3.71 4.76
C VAL A 88 5.62 -2.57 4.57
N ARG A 89 5.52 -1.69 5.56
CA ARG A 89 4.66 -0.50 5.54
C ARG A 89 5.51 0.73 5.60
N VAL A 90 5.22 1.71 4.74
CA VAL A 90 5.87 3.01 4.73
C VAL A 90 4.83 4.09 4.96
N LEU A 91 5.09 4.93 5.95
CA LEU A 91 4.27 6.08 6.30
C LEU A 91 4.71 7.29 5.47
N VAL A 92 3.76 7.97 4.83
CA VAL A 92 4.00 9.09 3.92
C VAL A 92 3.11 10.27 4.31
N ASN A 93 3.71 11.44 4.53
CA ASN A 93 2.95 12.66 4.83
C ASN A 93 2.24 13.23 3.58
N GLU A 94 1.41 14.26 3.76
CA GLU A 94 0.66 14.89 2.65
C GLU A 94 1.57 15.47 1.55
N GLY A 95 2.77 15.93 1.92
CA GLY A 95 3.79 16.45 1.01
C GLY A 95 4.60 15.37 0.27
N GLY A 96 4.28 14.08 0.45
CA GLY A 96 4.94 12.97 -0.24
C GLY A 96 6.24 12.49 0.44
N SER A 97 6.62 13.05 1.59
CA SER A 97 7.83 12.60 2.29
C SER A 97 7.55 11.36 3.14
N THR A 98 8.47 10.40 3.11
CA THR A 98 8.45 9.23 4.01
C THR A 98 8.80 9.67 5.43
N VAL A 99 7.98 9.29 6.41
CA VAL A 99 8.16 9.65 7.83
C VAL A 99 8.51 8.46 8.72
N GLY A 100 8.38 7.23 8.20
CA GLY A 100 8.74 6.01 8.93
C GLY A 100 8.45 4.76 8.11
N ALA A 101 9.02 3.63 8.52
CA ALA A 101 8.78 2.32 7.95
C ALA A 101 8.73 1.24 9.03
N GLU A 102 7.92 0.22 8.78
CA GLU A 102 7.70 -0.96 9.62
C GLU A 102 7.88 -2.20 8.77
N VAL A 103 8.55 -3.21 9.31
CA VAL A 103 8.65 -4.55 8.72
C VAL A 103 7.99 -5.53 9.69
N LEU A 104 7.02 -6.29 9.19
CA LEU A 104 6.26 -7.28 9.93
C LEU A 104 6.50 -8.66 9.33
N TYR A 105 7.07 -9.55 10.13
CA TYR A 105 7.20 -10.96 9.80
C TYR A 105 5.82 -11.63 9.85
N MET A 106 5.43 -12.31 8.77
CA MET A 106 4.12 -12.94 8.61
C MET A 106 4.14 -14.47 8.79
N GLY A 107 5.31 -15.10 8.87
CA GLY A 107 5.46 -16.55 9.01
C GLY A 107 6.10 -17.23 7.80
N ARG A 108 6.13 -18.56 7.83
CA ARG A 108 6.50 -19.42 6.71
C ARG A 108 5.25 -20.02 6.06
#